data_AF-A0A1X0Q660-F1
#
_entry.id   AF-A0A1X0Q660-F1
#
_cell.length_a   1.000
_cell.length_b   1.000
_cell.length_c   1.000
_cell.angle_alpha   90.00
_cell.angle_beta   90.00
_cell.angle_gamma   90.00
#
_symmetry.space_group_name_H-M   'P 1'
#
loop_
_entity.id
_entity.type
_entity.pdbx_description
1 polymer ?
#
loop_
_entity_poly.entity_id
_entity_poly.type
_entity_poly.pdbx_seq_one_letter_code
_entity_poly.pdbx_strand_id
1 'polypeptide(L)'
;MYYEKILQVMESDPDVALNCLENETGIQQLVPYFIHHFNAELKNKITDEEYTKTICLMYYSLFNNKFLFIDPYLHEMIPSVITCVIGKSPTREVRLLASDIVKYIYDTYGYTYHTLAPRIINTLLSVYKDDSKTEESQWAALYCLSKLSNEVIENNILSNPCLSSKESVIDLYNKIQREFK
;
A
#
# COMPACT_ATOMS: atom_id res chain seq x y z
N MET A 1 -6.33 -27.73 -2.36
CA MET A 1 -5.40 -28.59 -1.59
C MET A 1 -4.16 -27.83 -1.12
N TYR A 2 -3.43 -27.08 -1.97
CA TYR A 2 -2.35 -26.18 -1.52
C TYR A 2 -2.85 -24.78 -1.14
N TYR A 3 -3.67 -24.16 -1.99
CA TYR A 3 -4.30 -22.85 -1.72
C TYR A 3 -4.98 -22.80 -0.33
N GLU A 4 -5.92 -23.71 -0.06
CA GLU A 4 -6.61 -23.82 1.24
C GLU A 4 -5.64 -24.01 2.42
N LYS A 5 -4.55 -24.75 2.21
CA LYS A 5 -3.55 -24.98 3.24
C LYS A 5 -2.80 -23.69 3.58
N ILE A 6 -2.44 -22.88 2.58
CA ILE A 6 -1.82 -21.57 2.81
C ILE A 6 -2.77 -20.66 3.57
N LEU A 7 -4.06 -20.65 3.25
CA LEU A 7 -5.03 -19.84 4.00
C LEU A 7 -5.19 -20.30 5.45
N GLN A 8 -5.23 -21.61 5.69
CA GLN A 8 -5.27 -22.16 7.05
C GLN A 8 -3.99 -21.82 7.83
N VAL A 9 -2.83 -21.90 7.18
CA VAL A 9 -1.55 -21.55 7.81
C VAL A 9 -1.46 -20.05 8.06
N MET A 10 -1.99 -19.21 7.17
CA MET A 10 -2.08 -17.75 7.38
C MET A 10 -2.82 -17.38 8.67
N GLU A 11 -3.81 -18.16 9.09
CA GLU A 11 -4.55 -17.93 10.34
C GLU A 11 -3.85 -18.49 11.60
N SER A 12 -3.02 -19.52 11.45
CA SER A 12 -2.40 -20.23 12.58
C SER A 12 -0.92 -19.89 12.81
N ASP A 13 -0.18 -19.67 11.72
CA ASP A 13 1.24 -19.30 11.70
C ASP A 13 1.52 -18.43 10.44
N PRO A 14 1.25 -17.11 10.53
CA PRO A 14 1.40 -16.18 9.41
C PRO A 14 2.82 -16.18 8.82
N ASP A 15 3.86 -16.32 9.64
CA ASP A 15 5.25 -16.27 9.21
C ASP A 15 5.59 -17.39 8.23
N VAL A 16 5.04 -18.59 8.47
CA VAL A 16 5.19 -19.73 7.56
C VAL A 16 4.46 -19.45 6.23
N ALA A 17 3.25 -18.91 6.28
CA ALA A 17 2.49 -18.59 5.07
C ALA A 17 3.19 -17.52 4.21
N LEU A 18 3.75 -16.50 4.85
CA LEU A 18 4.53 -15.44 4.21
C LEU A 18 5.76 -16.02 3.50
N ASN A 19 6.56 -16.80 4.23
CA ASN A 19 7.77 -17.42 3.68
C ASN A 19 7.45 -18.37 2.51
N CYS A 20 6.31 -19.09 2.58
CA CYS A 20 5.83 -19.89 1.47
C CYS A 20 5.48 -19.02 0.25
N LEU A 21 4.68 -17.96 0.40
CA LEU A 21 4.32 -17.11 -0.74
C LEU A 21 5.52 -16.41 -1.37
N GLU A 22 6.54 -16.07 -0.58
CA GLU A 22 7.74 -15.40 -1.07
C GLU A 22 8.71 -16.33 -1.83
N ASN A 23 8.83 -17.59 -1.42
CA ASN A 23 9.89 -18.48 -1.91
C ASN A 23 9.39 -19.69 -2.71
N GLU A 24 8.10 -20.00 -2.68
CA GLU A 24 7.56 -21.18 -3.34
C GLU A 24 7.57 -21.05 -4.86
N THR A 25 7.90 -22.15 -5.52
CA THR A 25 7.88 -22.27 -6.99
C THR A 25 6.60 -22.97 -7.46
N GLY A 26 6.16 -22.70 -8.69
CA GLY A 26 5.01 -23.42 -9.28
C GLY A 26 3.63 -22.98 -8.78
N ILE A 27 3.54 -21.91 -7.98
CA ILE A 27 2.25 -21.36 -7.50
C ILE A 27 1.63 -20.30 -8.42
N GLN A 28 2.21 -20.03 -9.61
CA GLN A 28 1.73 -19.01 -10.54
C GLN A 28 0.23 -19.11 -10.85
N GLN A 29 -0.30 -20.34 -11.01
CA GLN A 29 -1.71 -20.56 -11.29
C GLN A 29 -2.63 -20.21 -10.11
N LEU A 30 -2.09 -20.14 -8.89
CA LEU A 30 -2.83 -19.81 -7.68
C LEU A 30 -2.86 -18.30 -7.40
N VAL A 31 -1.95 -17.52 -8.01
CA VAL A 31 -1.84 -16.07 -7.79
C VAL A 31 -3.18 -15.33 -7.95
N PRO A 32 -3.98 -15.53 -9.02
CA PRO A 32 -5.28 -14.85 -9.15
C PRO A 32 -6.24 -15.15 -8.00
N TYR A 33 -6.21 -16.39 -7.47
CA TYR A 33 -7.08 -16.80 -6.38
C TYR A 33 -6.67 -16.15 -5.06
N PHE A 34 -5.37 -16.06 -4.79
CA PHE A 34 -4.86 -15.32 -3.63
C PHE A 34 -5.25 -13.85 -3.69
N ILE A 35 -5.05 -13.18 -4.83
CA ILE A 35 -5.42 -11.77 -5.01
C ILE A 35 -6.92 -11.57 -4.80
N HIS A 36 -7.75 -12.42 -5.40
CA HIS A 36 -9.20 -12.35 -5.22
C HIS A 36 -9.60 -12.50 -3.75
N HIS A 37 -9.02 -13.47 -3.05
CA HIS A 37 -9.27 -13.71 -1.63
C HIS A 37 -8.83 -12.52 -0.78
N PHE A 38 -7.59 -12.04 -0.96
CA PHE A 38 -7.06 -10.89 -0.21
C PHE A 38 -7.90 -9.63 -0.45
N ASN A 39 -8.37 -9.40 -1.68
CA ASN A 39 -9.28 -8.29 -1.99
C ASN A 39 -10.61 -8.40 -1.25
N ALA A 40 -11.19 -9.59 -1.18
CA ALA A 40 -12.43 -9.82 -0.44
C ALA A 40 -12.23 -9.63 1.07
N GLU A 41 -11.13 -10.17 1.61
CA GLU A 41 -10.79 -10.07 3.03
C GLU A 41 -10.51 -8.63 3.45
N LEU A 42 -9.73 -7.88 2.67
CA LEU A 42 -9.53 -6.45 2.92
C LEU A 42 -10.84 -5.68 2.87
N LYS A 43 -11.79 -6.02 2.00
CA LYS A 43 -13.09 -5.33 1.97
C LYS A 43 -13.92 -5.60 3.24
N ASN A 44 -13.83 -6.81 3.79
CA ASN A 44 -14.69 -7.26 4.89
C ASN A 44 -14.09 -7.00 6.28
N LYS A 45 -12.75 -7.03 6.40
CA LYS A 45 -12.02 -7.04 7.68
C LYS A 45 -10.98 -5.94 7.82
N ILE A 46 -11.05 -4.86 7.03
CA ILE A 46 -10.09 -3.74 7.08
C ILE A 46 -9.89 -3.09 8.47
N THR A 47 -10.85 -3.28 9.38
CA THR A 47 -10.79 -2.77 10.76
C THR A 47 -10.00 -3.68 11.71
N ASP A 48 -9.78 -4.94 11.32
CA ASP A 48 -8.93 -5.88 12.06
C ASP A 48 -7.47 -5.59 11.72
N GLU A 49 -6.76 -4.97 12.66
CA GLU A 49 -5.41 -4.49 12.44
C GLU A 49 -4.43 -5.62 12.12
N GLU A 50 -4.39 -6.66 12.96
CA GLU A 50 -3.44 -7.77 12.81
C GLU A 50 -3.70 -8.52 11.52
N TYR A 51 -4.97 -8.83 11.24
CA TYR A 51 -5.34 -9.52 10.02
C TYR A 51 -5.03 -8.69 8.76
N THR A 52 -5.32 -7.39 8.78
CA THR A 52 -5.03 -6.49 7.66
C THR A 52 -3.52 -6.37 7.43
N LYS A 53 -2.71 -6.30 8.49
CA LYS A 53 -1.25 -6.33 8.39
C LYS A 53 -0.77 -7.63 7.73
N THR A 54 -1.29 -8.78 8.16
CA THR A 54 -0.97 -10.07 7.56
C THR A 54 -1.28 -10.07 6.08
N ILE A 55 -2.47 -9.64 5.66
CA ILE A 55 -2.81 -9.57 4.22
C ILE A 55 -1.89 -8.62 3.44
N CYS A 56 -1.51 -7.47 4.02
CA CYS A 56 -0.53 -6.58 3.40
C CYS A 56 0.83 -7.25 3.20
N LEU A 57 1.31 -7.99 4.21
CA LEU A 57 2.56 -8.75 4.12
C LEU A 57 2.45 -9.92 3.14
N MET A 58 1.29 -10.56 3.00
CA MET A 58 1.05 -11.59 1.99
C MET A 58 1.13 -11.00 0.58
N TYR A 59 0.59 -9.79 0.37
CA TYR A 59 0.79 -9.05 -0.87
C TYR A 59 2.26 -8.75 -1.13
N TYR A 60 2.99 -8.26 -0.12
CA TYR A 60 4.42 -7.99 -0.23
C TYR A 60 5.22 -9.26 -0.61
N SER A 61 4.90 -10.40 0.01
CA SER A 61 5.52 -11.70 -0.28
C SER A 61 5.31 -12.11 -1.73
N LEU A 62 4.10 -11.90 -2.28
CA LEU A 62 3.84 -12.15 -3.71
C LEU A 62 4.67 -11.22 -4.61
N PHE A 63 4.78 -9.92 -4.27
CA PHE A 63 5.59 -8.97 -5.05
C PHE A 63 7.09 -9.28 -4.99
N ASN A 64 7.59 -9.88 -3.91
CA ASN A 64 9.00 -10.21 -3.73
C ASN A 64 9.38 -11.60 -4.26
N ASN A 65 8.40 -12.43 -4.62
CA ASN A 65 8.66 -13.76 -5.15
C ASN A 65 9.17 -13.70 -6.60
N LYS A 66 10.49 -13.90 -6.76
CA LYS A 66 11.19 -13.92 -8.05
C LYS A 66 10.74 -15.02 -9.04
N PHE A 67 10.00 -16.01 -8.58
CA PHE A 67 9.49 -17.10 -9.41
C PHE A 67 8.09 -16.80 -9.98
N LEU A 68 7.47 -15.69 -9.58
CA LEU A 68 6.14 -15.28 -10.03
C LEU A 68 6.23 -14.14 -11.03
N PHE A 69 5.41 -14.24 -12.08
CA PHE A 69 5.14 -13.14 -12.99
C PHE A 69 3.94 -12.35 -12.47
N ILE A 70 4.20 -11.33 -11.65
CA ILE A 70 3.17 -10.51 -10.97
C ILE A 70 2.65 -9.38 -11.86
N ASP A 71 3.41 -8.95 -12.86
CA ASP A 71 3.10 -7.84 -13.78
C ASP A 71 1.64 -7.82 -14.28
N PRO A 72 1.03 -8.95 -14.70
CA PRO A 72 -0.35 -8.95 -15.19
C PRO A 72 -1.38 -8.54 -14.12
N TYR A 73 -1.02 -8.66 -12.84
CA TYR A 73 -1.91 -8.49 -11.71
C TYR A 73 -1.74 -7.16 -10.98
N LEU A 74 -0.70 -6.37 -11.31
CA LEU A 74 -0.41 -5.07 -10.67
C LEU A 74 -1.64 -4.16 -10.62
N HIS A 75 -2.42 -4.14 -11.71
CA HIS A 75 -3.61 -3.29 -11.83
C HIS A 75 -4.71 -3.61 -10.81
N GLU A 76 -4.76 -4.85 -10.30
CA GLU A 76 -5.71 -5.30 -9.29
C GLU A 76 -5.12 -5.21 -7.87
N MET A 77 -3.83 -5.53 -7.70
CA MET A 77 -3.18 -5.55 -6.38
C MET A 77 -2.90 -4.14 -5.84
N ILE A 78 -2.40 -3.23 -6.69
CA ILE A 78 -1.98 -1.89 -6.27
C ILE A 78 -3.14 -1.08 -5.64
N PRO A 79 -4.34 -1.02 -6.24
CA PRO A 79 -5.47 -0.32 -5.61
C PRO A 79 -5.83 -0.85 -4.22
N SER A 80 -5.69 -2.15 -3.99
CA SER A 80 -5.99 -2.77 -2.69
C SER A 80 -4.99 -2.38 -1.62
N VAL A 81 -3.69 -2.39 -1.93
CA VAL A 81 -2.65 -1.89 -1.01
C VAL A 81 -2.83 -0.39 -0.75
N ILE A 82 -3.14 0.42 -1.78
CA ILE A 82 -3.44 1.85 -1.60
C ILE A 82 -4.67 2.04 -0.71
N THR A 83 -5.70 1.19 -0.81
CA THR A 83 -6.88 1.25 0.07
C THR A 83 -6.49 1.06 1.54
N CYS A 84 -5.48 0.25 1.86
CA CYS A 84 -4.94 0.13 3.22
C CYS A 84 -4.21 1.41 3.70
N VAL A 85 -3.73 2.27 2.79
CA VAL A 85 -3.13 3.57 3.12
C VAL A 85 -4.20 4.65 3.34
N ILE A 86 -5.13 4.79 2.39
CA ILE A 86 -6.04 5.96 2.31
C ILE A 86 -7.51 5.64 2.63
N GLY A 87 -7.84 4.39 2.94
CA GLY A 87 -9.20 3.97 3.31
C GLY A 87 -9.68 4.68 4.58
N LYS A 88 -10.99 4.68 4.84
CA LYS A 88 -11.55 5.34 6.04
C LYS A 88 -11.23 4.58 7.34
N SER A 89 -11.12 3.27 7.25
CA SER A 89 -11.13 2.35 8.40
C SER A 89 -9.77 1.77 8.85
N PRO A 90 -8.70 1.71 8.03
CA PRO A 90 -7.41 1.19 8.49
C PRO A 90 -6.87 1.97 9.69
N THR A 91 -6.22 1.25 10.61
CA THR A 91 -5.46 1.85 11.71
C THR A 91 -4.19 2.51 11.22
N ARG A 92 -3.56 3.33 12.06
CA ARG A 92 -2.34 4.03 11.70
C ARG A 92 -1.19 3.06 11.37
N GLU A 93 -1.06 1.97 12.12
CA GLU A 93 0.01 0.99 11.89
C GLU A 93 -0.13 0.26 10.55
N VAL A 94 -1.36 -0.10 10.16
CA VAL A 94 -1.64 -0.64 8.81
C VAL A 94 -1.25 0.36 7.73
N ARG A 95 -1.59 1.65 7.92
CA ARG A 95 -1.27 2.69 6.93
C ARG A 95 0.22 2.88 6.74
N LEU A 96 1.00 2.81 7.82
CA LEU A 96 2.46 2.91 7.78
C LEU A 96 3.05 1.74 6.97
N LEU A 97 2.66 0.51 7.32
CA LEU A 97 3.10 -0.70 6.62
C LEU A 97 2.71 -0.68 5.14
N ALA A 98 1.45 -0.35 4.83
CA ALA A 98 0.98 -0.26 3.46
C ALA A 98 1.71 0.83 2.67
N SER A 99 2.12 1.94 3.32
CA SER A 99 2.92 2.98 2.67
C SER A 99 4.34 2.49 2.31
N ASP A 100 4.95 1.63 3.13
CA ASP A 100 6.22 0.97 2.79
C ASP A 100 6.08 0.06 1.58
N ILE A 101 4.99 -0.71 1.50
CA ILE A 101 4.72 -1.58 0.35
C ILE A 101 4.44 -0.74 -0.90
N VAL A 102 3.67 0.35 -0.80
CA VAL A 102 3.44 1.28 -1.92
C VAL A 102 4.77 1.89 -2.40
N LYS A 103 5.69 2.25 -1.49
CA LYS A 103 7.02 2.70 -1.86
C LYS A 103 7.78 1.63 -2.64
N TYR A 104 7.81 0.40 -2.14
CA TYR A 104 8.45 -0.72 -2.83
C TYR A 104 7.89 -0.91 -4.25
N ILE A 105 6.56 -0.88 -4.40
CA ILE A 105 5.89 -0.98 -5.70
C ILE A 105 6.30 0.19 -6.61
N TYR A 106 6.31 1.41 -6.09
CA TYR A 106 6.70 2.60 -6.85
C TYR A 106 8.15 2.50 -7.35
N ASP A 107 9.09 2.11 -6.49
CA ASP A 107 10.51 1.99 -6.84
C ASP A 107 10.76 0.84 -7.82
N THR A 108 10.02 -0.28 -7.68
CA THR A 108 10.20 -1.48 -8.51
C THR A 108 9.54 -1.36 -9.89
N TYR A 109 8.33 -0.81 -9.94
CA TYR A 109 7.47 -0.86 -11.12
C TYR A 109 7.20 0.53 -11.73
N GLY A 110 7.50 1.61 -11.02
CA GLY A 110 7.20 2.99 -11.45
C GLY A 110 7.99 3.45 -12.67
N TYR A 111 9.23 2.98 -12.83
CA TYR A 111 10.05 3.27 -14.01
C TYR A 111 9.63 2.43 -15.23
N THR A 112 9.34 1.14 -15.00
CA THR A 112 8.97 0.19 -16.07
C THR A 112 7.61 0.50 -16.67
N TYR A 113 6.63 0.87 -15.85
CA TYR A 113 5.27 1.21 -16.30
C TYR A 113 5.00 2.70 -16.15
N HIS A 114 5.15 3.43 -17.26
CA HIS A 114 4.99 4.89 -17.30
C HIS A 114 3.65 5.42 -16.74
N THR A 115 2.59 4.62 -16.71
CA THR A 115 1.28 5.01 -16.13
C THR A 115 1.15 4.72 -14.64
N LEU A 116 1.99 3.86 -14.07
CA LEU A 116 1.86 3.39 -12.69
C LEU A 116 2.20 4.49 -11.69
N ALA A 117 3.40 5.09 -11.82
CA ALA A 117 3.84 6.15 -10.92
C ALA A 117 2.86 7.35 -10.91
N PRO A 118 2.43 7.91 -12.06
CA PRO A 118 1.41 8.96 -12.08
C PRO A 118 0.09 8.54 -11.44
N ARG A 119 -0.35 7.29 -11.62
CA ARG A 119 -1.61 6.80 -11.03
C ARG A 119 -1.53 6.71 -9.51
N ILE A 120 -0.42 6.22 -8.94
CA ILE A 120 -0.21 6.18 -7.49
C ILE A 120 -0.21 7.61 -6.94
N ILE A 121 0.60 8.50 -7.51
CA ILE A 121 0.74 9.89 -7.05
C ILE A 121 -0.62 10.62 -7.10
N ASN A 122 -1.33 10.55 -8.22
CA ASN A 122 -2.61 11.23 -8.39
C ASN A 122 -3.67 10.70 -7.42
N THR A 123 -3.68 9.39 -7.13
CA THR A 123 -4.60 8.80 -6.16
C THR A 123 -4.33 9.34 -4.76
N LEU A 124 -3.07 9.35 -4.32
CA LEU A 124 -2.71 9.89 -3.00
C LEU A 124 -2.98 11.40 -2.91
N LEU A 125 -2.64 12.18 -3.96
CA LEU A 125 -2.90 13.62 -4.00
C LEU A 125 -4.39 13.94 -3.93
N SER A 126 -5.23 13.15 -4.60
CA SER A 126 -6.69 13.35 -4.54
C SER A 126 -7.24 13.20 -3.14
N VAL A 127 -6.66 12.33 -2.31
CA VAL A 127 -7.07 12.16 -0.91
C VAL A 127 -6.48 13.25 -0.03
N TYR A 128 -5.20 13.56 -0.21
CA TYR A 128 -4.52 14.60 0.55
C TYR A 128 -5.20 15.97 0.41
N LYS A 129 -5.64 16.32 -0.80
CA LYS A 129 -6.28 17.61 -1.12
C LYS A 129 -7.79 17.66 -0.90
N ASP A 130 -8.43 16.54 -0.51
CA ASP A 130 -9.87 16.46 -0.32
C ASP A 130 -10.23 16.62 1.15
N ASP A 131 -10.77 17.79 1.52
CA ASP A 131 -11.16 18.11 2.90
C ASP A 131 -12.26 17.23 3.47
N SER A 132 -13.06 16.56 2.61
CA SER A 132 -14.09 15.62 3.04
C SER A 132 -13.52 14.30 3.59
N LYS A 133 -12.23 14.04 3.38
CA LYS A 133 -11.56 12.83 3.88
C LYS A 133 -11.25 12.95 5.36
N THR A 134 -11.13 11.81 6.04
CA THR A 134 -10.74 11.80 7.46
C THR A 134 -9.32 12.33 7.63
N GLU A 135 -9.02 12.83 8.83
CA GLU A 135 -7.68 13.29 9.19
C GLU A 135 -6.62 12.23 8.91
N GLU A 136 -6.84 11.02 9.43
CA GLU A 136 -5.94 9.87 9.22
C GLU A 136 -5.73 9.52 7.74
N SER A 137 -6.75 9.67 6.90
CA SER A 137 -6.62 9.40 5.46
C SER A 137 -5.77 10.46 4.76
N GLN A 138 -5.98 11.74 5.07
CA GLN A 138 -5.16 12.83 4.54
C GLN A 138 -3.71 12.73 5.04
N TRP A 139 -3.54 12.45 6.32
CA TRP A 139 -2.24 12.29 6.97
C TRP A 139 -1.45 11.15 6.32
N ALA A 140 -2.06 9.97 6.16
CA ALA A 140 -1.41 8.83 5.53
C ALA A 140 -1.15 9.03 4.03
N ALA A 141 -2.03 9.75 3.32
CA ALA A 141 -1.78 10.12 1.94
C ALA A 141 -0.52 11.01 1.82
N LEU A 142 -0.41 12.03 2.68
CA LEU A 142 0.77 12.91 2.74
C LEU A 142 2.03 12.13 3.13
N TYR A 143 1.94 11.27 4.16
CA TYR A 143 3.03 10.42 4.61
C TYR A 143 3.53 9.48 3.51
N CYS A 144 2.61 8.85 2.77
CA CYS A 144 2.97 7.96 1.67
C CYS A 144 3.63 8.74 0.52
N LEU A 145 3.09 9.91 0.14
CA LEU A 145 3.69 10.80 -0.86
C LEU A 145 5.11 11.21 -0.47
N SER A 146 5.35 11.53 0.80
CA SER A 146 6.68 11.93 1.29
C SER A 146 7.69 10.77 1.32
N LYS A 147 7.26 9.52 1.11
CA LYS A 147 8.16 8.37 1.03
C LYS A 147 8.54 8.00 -0.40
N LEU A 148 7.78 8.43 -1.41
CA LEU A 148 7.99 7.99 -2.79
C LEU A 148 9.36 8.44 -3.32
N SER A 149 9.54 9.74 -3.57
CA SER A 149 10.81 10.33 -4.02
C SER A 149 10.89 11.82 -3.74
N ASN A 150 12.10 12.38 -3.76
CA ASN A 150 12.34 13.82 -3.57
C ASN A 150 11.65 14.65 -4.65
N GLU A 151 11.66 14.18 -5.90
CA GLU A 151 10.97 14.84 -7.02
C GLU A 151 9.45 14.92 -6.78
N VAL A 152 8.85 13.89 -6.16
CA VAL A 152 7.42 13.92 -5.82
C VAL A 152 7.16 14.99 -4.77
N ILE A 153 8.02 15.11 -3.77
CA ILE A 153 7.90 16.10 -2.69
C ILE A 153 8.02 17.51 -3.25
N GLU A 154 9.06 17.80 -4.02
CA GLU A 154 9.29 19.12 -4.62
C GLU A 154 8.14 19.54 -5.54
N ASN A 155 7.75 18.68 -6.48
CA ASN A 155 6.77 19.02 -7.51
C ASN A 155 5.32 19.06 -6.99
N ASN A 156 4.98 18.24 -5.99
CA ASN A 156 3.59 18.08 -5.58
C ASN A 156 3.28 18.65 -4.20
N ILE A 157 4.22 18.54 -3.25
CA ILE A 157 4.04 18.98 -1.85
C ILE A 157 4.57 20.40 -1.65
N LEU A 158 5.83 20.69 -2.04
CA LEU A 158 6.44 22.00 -1.78
C LEU A 158 5.99 23.07 -2.77
N SER A 159 5.78 22.68 -4.04
CA SER A 159 5.31 23.60 -5.07
C SER A 159 3.85 24.05 -4.89
N ASN A 160 3.08 23.39 -4.03
CA ASN A 160 1.67 23.71 -3.78
C ASN A 160 1.42 23.93 -2.28
N PRO A 161 0.63 24.94 -1.88
CA PRO A 161 0.31 25.16 -0.48
C PRO A 161 -0.51 23.99 0.11
N CYS A 162 -0.26 23.66 1.39
CA CYS A 162 -1.10 22.73 2.13
C CYS A 162 -2.52 23.31 2.25
N LEU A 163 -3.51 22.59 1.75
CA LEU A 163 -4.92 23.01 1.78
C LEU A 163 -5.68 22.45 2.98
N SER A 164 -5.11 21.47 3.70
CA SER A 164 -5.79 20.82 4.82
C SER A 164 -5.87 21.75 6.02
N SER A 165 -7.05 21.80 6.65
CA SER A 165 -7.30 22.49 7.92
C SER A 165 -6.99 21.64 9.16
N LYS A 166 -6.47 20.41 8.97
CA LYS A 166 -6.32 19.42 10.04
C LYS A 166 -4.92 19.46 10.65
N GLU A 167 -4.85 19.50 11.99
CA GLU A 167 -3.62 19.79 12.74
C GLU A 167 -2.51 18.78 12.45
N SER A 168 -2.79 17.47 12.52
CA SER A 168 -1.75 16.45 12.30
C SER A 168 -1.18 16.48 10.87
N VAL A 169 -1.99 16.87 9.89
CA VAL A 169 -1.60 16.98 8.48
C VAL A 169 -0.69 18.19 8.29
N ILE A 170 -1.04 19.32 8.93
CA ILE A 170 -0.25 20.55 8.92
C ILE A 170 1.11 20.29 9.61
N ASP A 171 1.12 19.59 10.73
CA ASP A 171 2.35 19.25 11.45
C ASP A 171 3.29 18.39 10.62
N LEU A 172 2.75 17.36 9.96
CA LEU A 172 3.54 16.53 9.05
C LEU A 172 4.08 17.34 7.86
N TYR A 173 3.24 18.18 7.26
CA TYR A 173 3.66 19.07 6.18
C TYR A 173 4.80 20.00 6.61
N ASN A 174 4.68 20.63 7.77
CA ASN A 174 5.72 21.49 8.33
C ASN A 174 7.01 20.73 8.61
N LYS A 175 6.92 19.48 9.07
CA LYS A 175 8.08 18.62 9.26
C LYS A 175 8.78 18.33 7.94
N ILE A 176 8.04 17.96 6.90
CA ILE A 176 8.58 17.74 5.54
C ILE A 176 9.24 19.02 5.03
N GLN A 177 8.60 20.18 5.18
CA GLN A 177 9.20 21.46 4.76
C GLN A 177 10.52 21.79 5.48
N ARG A 178 10.69 21.35 6.73
CA ARG A 178 11.94 21.58 7.49
C ARG A 178 13.05 20.63 7.07
N GLU A 179 12.72 19.40 6.67
CA GLU A 179 13.71 18.41 6.24
C GLU A 179 14.30 18.70 4.85
N PHE A 180 13.57 19.47 4.01
CA PHE A 180 13.96 19.82 2.64
C PHE A 180 14.45 21.27 2.46
N LYS A 181 14.67 22.01 3.57
CA LYS A 181 15.30 23.33 3.58
C LYS A 181 16.77 23.22 4.00
#